data_AF-A0A661ZB16-F1
#
_entry.id   AF-A0A661ZB16-F1
#
_cell.length_a   1.000
_cell.length_b   1.000
_cell.length_c   1.000
_cell.angle_alpha   90.00
_cell.angle_beta   90.00
_cell.angle_gamma   90.00
#
_symmetry.space_group_name_H-M   'P 1'
#
loop_
_entity.id
_entity.type
_entity.pdbx_description
1 polymer ?
#
loop_
_entity_poly.entity_id
_entity_poly.type
_entity_poly.pdbx_seq_one_letter_code
_entity_poly.pdbx_strand_id
1 'polypeptide(L)'
;MYRIIISIWLLGVVSLGIKAQEPADFNTINRKTYQLYLSQKWDSVIIMGKQALKQEMDFYYLRMRIGIAYYSKKHYRTAARHFSAALEQNKSDPV
;
A
#
# COMPACT_ATOMS: atom_id res chain seq x y z
N MET A 1 -34.98 -36.72 3.43
CA MET A 1 -34.69 -36.00 4.71
C MET A 1 -33.19 -35.80 4.93
N TYR A 2 -32.31 -36.71 4.49
CA TYR A 2 -30.84 -36.58 4.58
C TYR A 2 -30.24 -35.45 3.71
N ARG A 3 -30.88 -35.09 2.58
CA ARG A 3 -30.43 -34.01 1.68
C ARG A 3 -30.48 -32.62 2.33
N ILE A 4 -31.43 -32.40 3.24
CA ILE A 4 -31.56 -31.15 4.01
C ILE A 4 -30.51 -31.11 5.13
N ILE A 5 -30.22 -32.26 5.76
CA ILE A 5 -29.21 -32.38 6.83
C ILE A 5 -27.80 -32.13 6.29
N ILE A 6 -27.48 -32.61 5.08
CA ILE A 6 -26.19 -32.34 4.41
C ILE A 6 -26.03 -30.84 4.10
N SER A 7 -27.12 -30.16 3.72
CA SER A 7 -27.09 -28.72 3.40
C SER A 7 -26.86 -27.87 4.66
N ILE A 8 -27.39 -28.28 5.81
CA ILE A 8 -27.20 -27.60 7.11
C ILE A 8 -25.77 -27.80 7.63
N TRP A 9 -25.15 -28.95 7.35
CA TRP A 9 -23.76 -29.22 7.74
C TRP A 9 -22.76 -28.40 6.91
N LEU A 10 -23.05 -28.13 5.63
CA LEU A 10 -22.19 -27.31 4.77
C LEU A 10 -22.17 -25.82 5.17
N LEU A 11 -23.25 -25.32 5.79
CA LEU A 11 -23.38 -23.93 6.24
C LEU A 11 -22.63 -23.64 7.55
N GLY A 12 -22.33 -24.67 8.36
CA GLY A 12 -21.70 -24.52 9.67
C GLY A 12 -20.18 -24.28 9.66
N VAL A 13 -19.50 -24.47 8.52
CA VAL A 13 -18.02 -24.44 8.44
C VAL A 13 -17.48 -23.07 8.01
N VAL A 14 -18.32 -22.12 7.58
CA VAL A 14 -17.88 -20.86 6.96
C VAL A 14 -17.58 -19.72 7.97
N SER A 15 -17.79 -19.90 9.27
CA SER A 15 -17.64 -18.81 10.26
C SER A 15 -16.26 -18.67 10.91
N LEU A 16 -15.26 -19.49 10.55
CA LEU A 16 -13.91 -19.36 11.10
C LEU A 16 -13.12 -18.24 10.40
N GLY A 17 -13.34 -17.02 10.86
CA GLY A 17 -12.34 -15.95 10.84
C GLY A 17 -12.00 -15.40 9.47
N ILE A 18 -12.95 -14.75 8.81
CA ILE A 18 -12.62 -13.75 7.79
C ILE A 18 -11.96 -12.57 8.54
N LYS A 19 -10.63 -12.64 8.73
CA LYS A 19 -9.82 -11.46 9.01
C LYS A 19 -9.85 -10.62 7.73
N ALA A 20 -10.91 -9.84 7.55
CA ALA A 20 -10.86 -8.67 6.68
C ALA A 20 -9.70 -7.83 7.23
N GLN A 21 -8.53 -7.93 6.61
CA GLN A 21 -7.28 -7.40 7.16
C GLN A 21 -7.51 -5.94 7.49
N GLU A 22 -7.30 -5.58 8.76
CA GLU A 22 -7.43 -4.17 9.13
C GLU A 22 -6.51 -3.36 8.20
N PRO A 23 -7.02 -2.23 7.67
CA PRO A 23 -6.21 -1.37 6.81
C PRO A 23 -4.91 -1.07 7.56
N ALA A 24 -3.78 -1.26 6.88
CA ALA A 24 -2.48 -1.11 7.53
C ALA A 24 -2.38 0.31 8.11
N ASP A 25 -1.99 0.43 9.38
CA ASP A 25 -1.83 1.75 9.97
C ASP A 25 -0.66 2.52 9.33
N PHE A 26 -0.70 3.85 9.49
CA PHE A 26 0.31 4.77 8.96
C PHE A 26 1.75 4.33 9.31
N ASN A 27 1.99 3.94 10.57
CA ASN A 27 3.31 3.57 11.07
C ASN A 27 3.85 2.32 10.37
N THR A 28 2.97 1.36 10.12
CA THR A 28 3.28 0.11 9.44
C THR A 28 3.65 0.37 7.98
N ILE A 29 2.86 1.18 7.27
CA ILE A 29 3.17 1.56 5.89
C ILE A 29 4.48 2.35 5.82
N ASN A 30 4.66 3.34 6.70
CA ASN A 30 5.88 4.13 6.72
C ASN A 30 7.12 3.26 6.96
N ARG A 31 7.09 2.38 7.97
CA ARG A 31 8.21 1.49 8.29
C ARG A 31 8.51 0.51 7.16
N LYS A 32 7.49 -0.19 6.63
CA LYS A 32 7.68 -1.20 5.59
C LYS A 32 8.18 -0.59 4.28
N THR A 33 7.57 0.50 3.83
CA THR A 33 8.01 1.16 2.58
C THR A 33 9.42 1.73 2.71
N TYR A 34 9.81 2.21 3.90
CA TYR A 34 11.18 2.64 4.17
C TYR A 34 12.19 1.48 4.09
N GLN A 35 11.89 0.34 4.71
CA GLN A 35 12.75 -0.84 4.64
C GLN A 35 12.92 -1.35 3.20
N LEU A 36 11.83 -1.39 2.43
CA LEU A 36 11.87 -1.78 1.01
C LEU A 36 12.70 -0.79 0.19
N TYR A 37 12.58 0.51 0.47
CA TYR A 37 13.39 1.56 -0.15
C TYR A 37 14.89 1.37 0.14
N LEU A 38 15.27 1.17 1.41
CA LEU A 38 16.67 0.93 1.80
C LEU A 38 17.24 -0.32 1.14
N SER A 39 16.41 -1.36 0.97
CA SER A 39 16.77 -2.60 0.28
C SER A 39 16.66 -2.50 -1.25
N GLN A 40 16.37 -1.33 -1.80
CA GLN A 40 16.21 -1.07 -3.24
C GLN A 40 15.18 -1.99 -3.94
N LYS A 41 14.19 -2.48 -3.19
CA LYS A 41 13.11 -3.33 -3.72
C LYS A 41 12.04 -2.47 -4.39
N TRP A 42 12.39 -1.84 -5.51
CA TRP A 42 11.60 -0.80 -6.16
C TRP A 42 10.18 -1.24 -6.52
N ASP A 43 10.01 -2.45 -7.06
CA ASP A 43 8.69 -2.98 -7.39
C ASP A 43 7.82 -3.15 -6.13
N SER A 44 8.41 -3.61 -5.02
CA SER A 44 7.70 -3.73 -3.76
C SER A 44 7.31 -2.38 -3.17
N VAL A 45 8.18 -1.35 -3.28
CA VAL A 45 7.85 0.03 -2.88
C VAL A 45 6.64 0.54 -3.68
N ILE A 46 6.65 0.34 -5.01
CA ILE A 46 5.56 0.78 -5.88
C ILE A 46 4.25 0.06 -5.56
N ILE A 47 4.27 -1.27 -5.41
CA ILE A 47 3.06 -2.06 -5.12
C ILE A 47 2.46 -1.65 -3.78
N MET A 48 3.25 -1.67 -2.72
CA MET A 48 2.77 -1.34 -1.37
C MET A 48 2.35 0.13 -1.29
N GLY A 49 3.12 1.03 -1.90
CA GLY A 49 2.80 2.45 -1.90
C GLY A 49 1.50 2.76 -2.63
N LYS A 50 1.24 2.12 -3.79
CA LYS A 50 -0.04 2.28 -4.50
C LYS A 50 -1.21 1.70 -3.71
N GLN A 51 -1.02 0.60 -2.98
CA GLN A 51 -2.05 0.06 -2.09
C GLN A 51 -2.38 1.04 -0.96
N ALA A 52 -1.36 1.63 -0.34
CA ALA A 52 -1.55 2.65 0.69
C ALA A 52 -2.28 3.90 0.17
N LEU A 53 -1.90 4.40 -1.01
CA LEU A 53 -2.58 5.54 -1.64
C LEU A 53 -4.07 5.25 -1.96
N LYS A 54 -4.41 4.00 -2.31
CA LYS A 54 -5.82 3.58 -2.50
C LYS A 54 -6.61 3.53 -1.19
N GLN A 55 -5.92 3.45 -0.06
CA GLN A 55 -6.49 3.49 1.29
C GLN A 55 -6.39 4.89 1.90
N GLU A 56 -6.25 5.92 1.05
CA GLU A 56 -6.16 7.34 1.45
C GLU A 56 -4.96 7.68 2.36
N MET A 57 -4.01 6.77 2.53
CA MET A 57 -2.74 7.06 3.18
C MET A 57 -1.82 7.75 2.17
N ASP A 58 -1.86 9.08 2.15
CA ASP A 58 -1.04 9.92 1.30
C ASP A 58 -0.22 10.90 2.13
N PHE A 59 1.09 10.67 2.19
CA PHE A 59 2.02 11.48 2.97
C PHE A 59 3.37 11.61 2.29
N TYR A 60 4.13 12.63 2.71
CA TYR A 60 5.30 13.13 2.01
C TYR A 60 6.31 12.03 1.68
N TYR A 61 6.76 11.30 2.71
CA TYR A 61 7.77 10.25 2.55
C TYR A 61 7.28 9.07 1.71
N LEU A 62 5.99 8.76 1.71
CA LEU A 62 5.43 7.73 0.84
C LEU A 62 5.53 8.15 -0.62
N ARG A 63 5.09 9.37 -0.94
CA ARG A 63 5.18 9.95 -2.28
C ARG A 63 6.63 10.02 -2.77
N MET A 64 7.56 10.48 -1.92
CA MET A 64 8.99 10.50 -2.23
C MET A 64 9.54 9.12 -2.57
N ARG A 65 9.27 8.10 -1.73
CA ARG A 65 9.78 6.74 -1.97
C ARG A 65 9.20 6.11 -3.24
N ILE A 66 7.92 6.32 -3.52
CA ILE A 66 7.31 5.85 -4.78
C ILE A 66 7.93 6.57 -5.99
N GLY A 67 8.13 7.89 -5.87
CA GLY A 67 8.80 8.69 -6.90
C GLY A 67 10.22 8.18 -7.21
N ILE A 68 11.03 7.95 -6.18
CA ILE A 68 12.38 7.40 -6.33
C ILE A 68 12.32 6.00 -6.95
N ALA A 69 11.40 5.13 -6.50
CA ALA A 69 11.28 3.79 -7.08
C ALA A 69 10.93 3.84 -8.58
N TYR A 70 10.02 4.71 -9.01
CA TYR A 70 9.74 4.91 -10.44
C TYR A 70 10.92 5.52 -11.20
N TYR A 71 11.64 6.46 -10.58
CA TYR A 71 12.83 7.08 -11.16
C TYR A 71 13.93 6.03 -11.39
N SER A 72 14.21 5.18 -10.40
CA SER A 72 15.17 4.07 -10.50
C SER A 72 14.81 3.08 -11.60
N LYS A 73 13.51 2.93 -11.90
CA LYS A 73 13.00 2.13 -13.02
C LYS A 73 12.90 2.89 -14.35
N LYS A 74 13.45 4.11 -14.43
CA LYS A 74 13.44 5.00 -15.61
C LYS A 74 12.03 5.45 -16.05
N HIS A 75 11.04 5.35 -15.18
CA HIS A 75 9.68 5.82 -15.41
C HIS A 75 9.54 7.29 -14.98
N TYR A 76 10.33 8.18 -15.60
CA TYR A 76 10.53 9.56 -15.13
C TYR A 76 9.25 10.39 -15.06
N ARG A 77 8.34 10.23 -16.03
CA ARG A 77 7.04 10.94 -16.01
C ARG A 77 6.21 10.59 -14.77
N THR A 78 6.16 9.31 -14.42
CA THR A 78 5.42 8.84 -13.24
C THR A 78 6.12 9.30 -11.97
N ALA A 79 7.47 9.22 -11.94
CA ALA A 79 8.27 9.73 -10.82
C ALA A 79 7.99 11.21 -10.55
N ALA A 80 8.02 12.05 -11.58
CA ALA A 80 7.75 13.48 -11.48
C ALA A 80 6.38 13.77 -10.84
N ARG A 81 5.33 13.04 -11.24
CA ARG A 81 3.99 13.19 -10.61
C ARG A 81 4.01 12.90 -9.11
N HIS A 82 4.78 11.90 -8.67
CA HIS A 82 4.91 11.59 -7.25
C HIS A 82 5.74 12.64 -6.50
N PHE A 83 6.81 13.16 -7.11
CA PHE A 83 7.59 14.26 -6.52
C PHE A 83 6.78 15.55 -6.42
N SER A 84 6.01 15.92 -7.43
CA SER A 84 5.12 17.09 -7.37
C SER A 84 4.10 16.95 -6.24
N ALA A 85 3.47 15.78 -6.10
CA ALA A 85 2.53 15.53 -4.99
C ALA A 85 3.22 15.60 -3.61
N ALA A 86 4.48 15.17 -3.50
CA ALA A 86 5.26 15.33 -2.27
C ALA A 86 5.53 16.81 -1.97
N LEU A 87 5.95 17.59 -2.96
CA LEU A 87 6.19 19.04 -2.81
C LEU A 87 4.92 19.79 -2.40
N GLU A 88 3.76 19.41 -2.92
CA GLU A 88 2.48 20.01 -2.51
C GLU A 88 2.15 19.80 -1.03
N GLN A 89 2.67 18.74 -0.42
CA GLN A 89 2.52 18.46 1.01
C GLN A 89 3.59 19.14 1.87
N ASN A 90 4.65 19.65 1.24
CA ASN A 90 5.78 20.28 1.90
C ASN A 90 6.08 21.67 1.32
N LYS A 91 5.03 22.43 0.99
CA LYS A 91 5.12 23.75 0.31
C LYS A 91 5.96 24.80 1.05
N SER A 92 6.25 24.58 2.32
CA SER A 92 7.04 25.48 3.17
C SER A 92 8.53 25.12 3.23
N ASP A 93 8.96 24.01 2.62
CA ASP A 93 10.36 23.58 2.62
C ASP A 93 11.12 24.26 1.48
N PRO A 94 12.13 25.11 1.76
CA PRO A 94 12.94 25.72 0.72
C PRO A 94 13.76 24.64 -0.01
N VAL A 95 13.49 24.49 -1.30
CA VAL A 95 14.26 23.65 -2.25
C VAL A 95 15.66 24.17 -2.49
#